data_AF-A0AAD4MUK3-F1
#
_entry.id   AF-A0AAD4MUK3-F1
#
_cell.length_a   1.000
_cell.length_b   1.000
_cell.length_c   1.000
_cell.angle_alpha   90.00
_cell.angle_beta   90.00
_cell.angle_gamma   90.00
#
_symmetry.space_group_name_H-M   'P 1'
#
loop_
_entity.id
_entity.type
_entity.pdbx_description
1 polymer ?
#
loop_
_entity_poly.entity_id
_entity_poly.type
_entity_poly.pdbx_seq_one_letter_code
_entity_poly.pdbx_strand_id
1 'polypeptide(L)'
;MYHASQESSAMLSEHRRKNLAFFDQKRHAELHHNESRLGYLPRLLQRHPMPGLIKMTMEVQCNDFGSLIGPREAWSLNDSIADIMNDTDCVIYFADQYVENTEKCLRNFNQVTILGKFPQIDEAQRRIRNLSPISVEISLKNMKQGVVETVSGSSLNCWLVEARVTSLADFPRIHFDIVRVLSYINNEQDFVMLIRGSCCDSDELQKACKKIRDLLFDSKSRPLFSSRMEIPVSLRRWIVGSPDGVLMRTISTLSSAIIHFPISSKGQSPTSYFITGTALAVISAVKMFYDLGHVSMEFDVENYQLGNPIVTTPNAQREYDYFDIEHNVILSLRASQYEGEFRLEHEQMRHTISLMTSEENLNNLYIVRRRLLKERVYQKEKLPPNRRKHRPRFTDYLRVLIIEASKKQRISQEVIQQKRR
;
A
#
# COMPACT_ATOMS: atom_id res chain seq x y z
N MET A 1 8.09 -21.47 -10.53
CA MET A 1 7.96 -20.26 -11.38
C MET A 1 7.75 -18.97 -10.56
N TYR A 2 7.94 -18.99 -9.23
CA TYR A 2 7.65 -17.88 -8.30
C TYR A 2 8.84 -16.93 -8.06
N HIS A 3 10.07 -17.38 -8.30
CA HIS A 3 11.29 -16.57 -8.08
C HIS A 3 11.51 -15.46 -9.13
N ALA A 4 10.98 -15.62 -10.35
CA ALA A 4 11.31 -14.77 -11.49
C ALA A 4 10.75 -13.32 -11.38
N SER A 5 9.59 -13.12 -10.74
CA SER A 5 9.04 -11.77 -10.53
C SER A 5 9.62 -11.08 -9.27
N GLN A 6 10.18 -11.85 -8.33
CA GLN A 6 10.56 -11.39 -7.00
C GLN A 6 12.00 -10.85 -6.96
N GLU A 7 12.95 -11.54 -7.61
CA GLU A 7 14.30 -10.99 -7.83
C GLU A 7 14.28 -9.78 -8.79
N SER A 8 13.19 -9.59 -9.53
CA SER A 8 13.10 -8.57 -10.58
C SER A 8 13.19 -7.13 -10.07
N SER A 9 12.67 -6.81 -8.88
CA SER A 9 12.66 -5.43 -8.35
C SER A 9 14.05 -4.97 -7.88
N ALA A 10 14.77 -5.85 -7.17
CA ALA A 10 16.14 -5.59 -6.75
C ALA A 10 17.08 -5.54 -7.96
N MET A 11 16.97 -6.51 -8.88
CA MET A 11 17.72 -6.51 -10.15
C MET A 11 17.41 -5.28 -11.00
N LEU A 12 16.14 -4.85 -11.09
CA LEU A 12 15.74 -3.64 -11.81
C LEU A 12 16.36 -2.39 -11.17
N SER A 13 16.37 -2.33 -9.84
CA SER A 13 16.98 -1.21 -9.10
C SER A 13 18.48 -1.14 -9.32
N GLU A 14 19.18 -2.28 -9.27
CA GLU A 14 20.61 -2.35 -9.55
C GLU A 14 20.92 -2.05 -11.02
N HIS A 15 20.12 -2.58 -11.95
CA HIS A 15 20.24 -2.30 -13.38
C HIS A 15 20.04 -0.82 -13.67
N ARG A 16 19.05 -0.16 -13.07
CA ARG A 16 18.86 1.30 -13.16
C ARG A 16 20.08 2.05 -12.64
N ARG A 17 20.62 1.68 -11.48
CA ARG A 17 21.82 2.30 -10.91
C ARG A 17 23.02 2.19 -11.86
N LYS A 18 23.25 1.00 -12.42
CA LYS A 18 24.33 0.77 -13.40
C LYS A 18 24.13 1.60 -14.66
N ASN A 19 22.91 1.64 -15.20
CA ASN A 19 22.59 2.44 -16.39
C ASN A 19 22.83 3.93 -16.17
N LEU A 20 22.48 4.47 -15.00
CA LEU A 20 22.77 5.86 -14.64
C LEU A 20 24.28 6.11 -14.60
N ALA A 21 25.05 5.24 -13.94
CA ALA A 21 26.50 5.39 -13.87
C ALA A 21 27.18 5.33 -15.25
N PHE A 22 26.78 4.39 -16.11
CA PHE A 22 27.30 4.33 -17.49
C PHE A 22 26.92 5.56 -18.31
N PHE A 23 25.71 6.08 -18.09
CA PHE A 23 25.25 7.29 -18.74
C PHE A 23 26.08 8.52 -18.34
N ASP A 24 26.37 8.69 -17.05
CA ASP A 24 27.22 9.78 -16.56
C ASP A 24 28.66 9.67 -17.09
N GLN A 25 29.23 8.46 -17.11
CA GLN A 25 30.55 8.21 -17.70
C GLN A 25 30.61 8.60 -19.18
N LYS A 26 29.56 8.28 -19.96
CA LYS A 26 29.45 8.67 -21.36
C LYS A 26 29.43 10.19 -21.52
N ARG A 27 28.68 10.90 -20.67
CA ARG A 27 28.60 12.37 -20.71
C ARG A 27 29.93 13.04 -20.38
N HIS A 28 30.67 12.53 -19.39
CA HIS A 28 32.01 13.03 -19.08
C HIS A 28 32.99 12.84 -20.25
N ALA A 29 32.96 11.67 -20.89
CA ALA A 29 33.80 11.41 -22.06
C ALA A 29 33.45 12.32 -23.25
N GLU A 30 32.15 12.57 -23.49
CA GLU A 30 31.69 13.49 -24.53
C GLU A 30 32.11 14.93 -24.26
N LEU A 31 31.98 15.40 -23.02
CA LEU A 31 32.44 16.73 -22.61
C LEU A 31 33.94 16.90 -22.86
N HIS A 32 34.74 15.95 -22.36
CA HIS A 32 36.20 15.97 -22.51
C HIS A 32 36.62 15.88 -23.99
N HIS A 33 35.91 15.10 -24.81
CA HIS A 33 36.17 15.01 -26.24
C HIS A 33 35.95 16.34 -26.95
N ASN A 34 34.82 17.02 -26.68
CA ASN A 34 34.51 18.32 -27.29
C ASN A 34 35.52 19.40 -26.84
N GLU A 35 35.85 19.45 -25.55
CA GLU A 35 36.84 20.39 -25.02
C GLU A 35 38.24 20.15 -25.64
N SER A 36 38.72 18.90 -25.63
CA SER A 36 40.10 18.57 -26.02
C SER A 36 40.33 18.55 -27.53
N ARG A 37 39.34 18.13 -28.33
CA ARG A 37 39.52 17.96 -29.79
C ARG A 37 38.90 19.08 -30.62
N LEU A 38 37.79 19.65 -30.17
CA LEU A 38 37.06 20.67 -30.94
C LEU A 38 37.25 22.08 -30.38
N GLY A 39 37.85 22.20 -29.19
CA GLY A 39 38.21 23.49 -28.58
C GLY A 39 36.99 24.32 -28.14
N TYR A 40 35.83 23.70 -27.97
CA TYR A 40 34.63 24.38 -27.48
C TYR A 40 33.84 23.50 -26.49
N LEU A 41 33.15 24.18 -25.58
CA LEU A 41 32.18 23.58 -24.66
C LEU A 41 30.82 23.44 -25.37
N PRO A 42 30.25 22.23 -25.48
CA PRO A 42 28.93 22.06 -26.06
C PRO A 42 27.89 22.76 -25.18
N ARG A 43 26.85 23.37 -25.79
CA ARG A 43 25.77 24.03 -25.04
C ARG A 43 24.87 23.04 -24.30
N LEU A 44 24.69 21.85 -24.86
CA LEU A 44 23.83 20.79 -24.35
C LEU A 44 24.50 19.45 -24.64
N LEU A 45 24.43 18.52 -23.68
CA LEU A 45 24.78 17.12 -23.90
C LEU A 45 23.51 16.28 -24.01
N GLN A 46 23.63 15.07 -24.54
CA GLN A 46 22.54 14.11 -24.48
C GLN A 46 22.16 13.87 -23.01
N ARG A 47 20.88 14.05 -22.67
CA ARG A 47 20.33 13.81 -21.32
C ARG A 47 19.65 12.45 -21.23
N HIS A 48 19.59 11.87 -20.03
CA HIS A 48 18.91 10.60 -19.83
C HIS A 48 17.42 10.77 -20.18
N PRO A 49 16.75 9.86 -20.89
CA PRO A 49 15.31 9.96 -21.07
C PRO A 49 14.62 9.85 -19.70
N MET A 50 13.74 10.80 -19.36
CA MET A 50 12.92 10.68 -18.15
C MET A 50 11.80 9.68 -18.39
N PRO A 51 11.45 8.86 -17.38
CA PRO A 51 10.25 8.03 -17.48
C PRO A 51 9.03 8.95 -17.54
N GLY A 52 8.22 8.81 -18.59
CA GLY A 52 6.88 9.44 -18.66
C GLY A 52 5.83 8.73 -17.79
N LEU A 53 6.26 7.79 -16.95
CA LEU A 53 5.42 6.96 -16.09
C LEU A 53 5.45 7.48 -14.66
N ILE A 54 4.34 7.28 -13.99
CA ILE A 54 4.18 7.52 -12.56
C ILE A 54 4.40 6.19 -11.83
N LYS A 55 4.90 6.29 -10.61
CA LYS A 55 4.99 5.19 -9.66
C LYS A 55 4.02 5.45 -8.53
N MET A 56 3.05 4.56 -8.34
CA MET A 56 2.17 4.58 -7.17
C MET A 56 2.50 3.41 -6.27
N THR A 57 2.49 3.63 -4.95
CA THR A 57 2.60 2.55 -3.97
C THR A 57 1.39 2.55 -3.06
N MET A 58 0.84 1.38 -2.75
CA MET A 58 -0.26 1.18 -1.80
C MET A 58 0.02 -0.02 -0.89
N GLU A 59 -0.74 -0.16 0.19
CA GLU A 59 -0.60 -1.27 1.13
C GLU A 59 -1.65 -2.36 0.90
N VAL A 60 -1.21 -3.60 0.75
CA VAL A 60 -2.02 -4.82 0.68
C VAL A 60 -1.44 -5.84 1.65
N GLN A 61 -2.26 -6.62 2.34
CA GLN A 61 -1.77 -7.58 3.33
C GLN A 61 -0.89 -8.63 2.64
N CYS A 62 0.32 -8.81 3.16
CA CYS A 62 1.33 -9.74 2.64
C CYS A 62 0.83 -11.19 2.60
N ASN A 63 0.00 -11.57 3.57
CA ASN A 63 -0.63 -12.88 3.67
C ASN A 63 -1.59 -13.18 2.51
N ASP A 64 -1.98 -12.16 1.74
CA ASP A 64 -2.91 -12.27 0.62
C ASP A 64 -2.21 -12.27 -0.73
N PHE A 65 -0.89 -12.04 -0.79
CA PHE A 65 -0.14 -11.97 -2.05
C PHE A 65 -0.23 -13.29 -2.82
N GLY A 66 -0.16 -14.42 -2.11
CA GLY A 66 -0.30 -15.74 -2.69
C GLY A 66 -1.62 -15.90 -3.44
N SER A 67 -2.73 -15.49 -2.82
CA SER A 67 -4.07 -15.60 -3.42
C SER A 67 -4.35 -14.56 -4.51
N LEU A 68 -3.70 -13.39 -4.46
CA LEU A 68 -3.85 -12.35 -5.47
C LEU A 68 -3.07 -12.66 -6.76
N ILE A 69 -1.90 -13.29 -6.63
CA ILE A 69 -1.00 -13.61 -7.75
C ILE A 69 -1.26 -15.03 -8.27
N GLY A 70 -1.63 -15.94 -7.38
CA GLY A 70 -1.77 -17.36 -7.63
C GLY A 70 -3.07 -17.77 -8.32
N PRO A 71 -3.45 -19.06 -8.22
CA PRO A 71 -4.66 -19.58 -8.83
C PRO A 71 -5.91 -18.82 -8.35
N ARG A 72 -6.88 -18.61 -9.25
CA ARG A 72 -8.13 -17.92 -8.93
C ARG A 72 -8.89 -18.67 -7.84
N GLU A 73 -9.06 -18.04 -6.68
CA GLU A 73 -9.97 -18.48 -5.64
C GLU A 73 -11.41 -18.07 -6.00
N ALA A 74 -12.40 -18.59 -5.26
CA ALA A 74 -13.82 -18.33 -5.53
C ALA A 74 -14.16 -16.82 -5.56
N TRP A 75 -13.45 -16.00 -4.78
CA TRP A 75 -13.66 -14.55 -4.72
C TRP A 75 -12.88 -13.74 -5.77
N SER A 76 -11.96 -14.36 -6.53
CA SER A 76 -11.18 -13.72 -7.59
C SER A 76 -11.55 -14.19 -8.99
N LEU A 77 -12.79 -14.67 -9.18
CA LEU A 77 -13.25 -15.19 -10.48
C LEU A 77 -13.36 -14.09 -11.55
N ASN A 78 -13.76 -12.89 -11.17
CA ASN A 78 -14.08 -11.80 -12.09
C ASN A 78 -12.88 -10.94 -12.50
N ASP A 79 -11.78 -11.01 -11.76
CA ASP A 79 -10.61 -10.16 -11.97
C ASP A 79 -9.36 -10.82 -11.39
N SER A 80 -8.20 -10.47 -11.91
CA SER A 80 -6.91 -10.96 -11.40
C SER A 80 -5.83 -9.91 -11.63
N ILE A 81 -4.71 -10.00 -10.90
CA ILE A 81 -3.59 -9.08 -11.11
C ILE A 81 -3.11 -9.10 -12.57
N ALA A 82 -3.10 -10.27 -13.22
CA ALA A 82 -2.74 -10.40 -14.62
C ALA A 82 -3.71 -9.66 -15.54
N ASP A 83 -5.01 -9.78 -15.31
CA ASP A 83 -6.04 -9.07 -16.09
C ASP A 83 -5.91 -7.56 -15.89
N ILE A 84 -5.69 -7.11 -14.64
CA ILE A 84 -5.47 -5.70 -14.33
C ILE A 84 -4.24 -5.17 -15.09
N MET A 85 -3.10 -5.88 -15.05
CA MET A 85 -1.88 -5.47 -15.77
C MET A 85 -2.13 -5.37 -17.28
N ASN A 86 -2.80 -6.36 -17.87
CA ASN A 86 -3.09 -6.40 -19.31
C ASN A 86 -4.05 -5.27 -19.73
N ASP A 87 -5.14 -5.08 -19.01
CA ASP A 87 -6.19 -4.10 -19.35
C ASP A 87 -5.73 -2.66 -19.14
N THR A 88 -4.86 -2.43 -18.15
CA THR A 88 -4.41 -1.09 -17.77
C THR A 88 -3.04 -0.73 -18.37
N ASP A 89 -2.32 -1.66 -19.00
CA ASP A 89 -0.93 -1.42 -19.45
C ASP A 89 -0.03 -0.92 -18.28
N CYS A 90 -0.32 -1.39 -17.07
CA CYS A 90 0.45 -1.12 -15.87
C CYS A 90 1.32 -2.31 -15.51
N VAL A 91 2.46 -2.01 -14.86
CA VAL A 91 3.32 -3.02 -14.26
C VAL A 91 3.11 -3.01 -12.75
N ILE A 92 2.71 -4.14 -12.19
CA ILE A 92 2.42 -4.29 -10.75
C ILE A 92 3.49 -5.17 -10.12
N TYR A 93 4.09 -4.70 -9.03
CA TYR A 93 5.07 -5.41 -8.23
C TYR A 93 4.59 -5.56 -6.79
N PHE A 94 4.82 -6.73 -6.20
CA PHE A 94 4.58 -7.00 -4.79
C PHE A 94 5.92 -7.00 -4.05
N ALA A 95 5.93 -6.53 -2.80
CA ALA A 95 7.12 -6.56 -1.96
C ALA A 95 7.59 -8.00 -1.69
N ASP A 96 8.91 -8.17 -1.62
CA ASP A 96 9.52 -9.45 -1.25
C ASP A 96 9.46 -9.64 0.28
N GLN A 97 9.04 -10.84 0.68
CA GLN A 97 8.90 -11.26 2.08
C GLN A 97 10.10 -12.10 2.56
N TYR A 98 10.98 -12.54 1.65
CA TYR A 98 12.02 -13.55 1.91
C TYR A 98 13.45 -13.02 1.93
N VAL A 99 13.69 -11.72 1.80
CA VAL A 99 15.06 -11.18 1.91
C VAL A 99 15.47 -11.12 3.38
N GLU A 100 16.28 -12.10 3.80
CA GLU A 100 16.89 -12.13 5.13
C GLU A 100 17.63 -10.81 5.44
N ASN A 101 17.40 -10.27 6.63
CA ASN A 101 18.28 -9.29 7.31
C ASN A 101 18.51 -7.92 6.64
N THR A 102 17.52 -7.34 5.96
CA THR A 102 17.54 -5.90 5.68
C THR A 102 16.40 -5.17 6.42
N GLU A 103 16.74 -4.13 7.19
CA GLU A 103 15.75 -3.25 7.85
C GLU A 103 14.68 -2.71 6.88
N LYS A 104 14.96 -2.70 5.57
CA LYS A 104 14.01 -2.30 4.52
C LYS A 104 12.85 -3.30 4.34
N CYS A 105 13.08 -4.60 4.51
CA CYS A 105 12.04 -5.63 4.33
C CYS A 105 11.01 -5.60 5.46
N LEU A 106 11.46 -5.35 6.69
CA LEU A 106 10.57 -5.15 7.85
C LEU A 106 9.68 -3.89 7.73
N ARG A 107 10.04 -2.94 6.85
CA ARG A 107 9.32 -1.66 6.70
C ARG A 107 8.27 -1.68 5.58
N ASN A 108 8.41 -2.52 4.56
CA ASN A 108 7.61 -2.43 3.34
C ASN A 108 6.99 -3.76 2.89
N PHE A 109 6.88 -4.78 3.74
CA PHE A 109 6.42 -6.13 3.34
C PHE A 109 4.98 -6.19 2.82
N ASN A 110 4.14 -5.19 3.10
CA ASN A 110 2.78 -5.04 2.56
C ASN A 110 2.70 -4.17 1.30
N GLN A 111 3.81 -3.64 0.82
CA GLN A 111 3.79 -2.65 -0.26
C GLN A 111 3.55 -3.31 -1.62
N VAL A 112 2.61 -2.75 -2.37
CA VAL A 112 2.38 -3.02 -3.79
C VAL A 112 2.72 -1.76 -4.58
N THR A 113 3.56 -1.91 -5.61
CA THR A 113 3.98 -0.83 -6.50
C THR A 113 3.33 -0.98 -7.87
N ILE A 114 2.73 0.09 -8.38
CA ILE A 114 2.09 0.17 -9.69
C ILE A 114 2.84 1.21 -10.53
N LEU A 115 3.38 0.80 -11.67
CA LEU A 115 4.00 1.70 -12.65
C LEU A 115 3.10 1.84 -13.87
N GLY A 116 2.91 3.06 -14.35
CA GLY A 116 2.05 3.28 -15.52
C GLY A 116 1.80 4.76 -15.81
N LYS A 117 0.88 5.02 -16.74
CA LYS A 117 0.36 6.37 -16.99
C LYS A 117 -0.70 6.71 -15.94
N PHE A 118 -0.93 8.00 -15.68
CA PHE A 118 -1.78 8.45 -14.58
C PHE A 118 -3.21 7.84 -14.57
N PRO A 119 -4.00 7.88 -15.66
CA PRO A 119 -5.35 7.31 -15.65
C PRO A 119 -5.38 5.80 -15.45
N GLN A 120 -4.37 5.10 -15.99
CA GLN A 120 -4.23 3.66 -15.91
C GLN A 120 -3.90 3.19 -14.50
N ILE A 121 -2.96 3.86 -13.82
CA ILE A 121 -2.59 3.56 -12.44
C ILE A 121 -3.78 3.69 -11.50
N ASP A 122 -4.56 4.76 -11.68
CA ASP A 122 -5.75 5.01 -10.88
C ASP A 122 -6.74 3.84 -10.98
N GLU A 123 -7.03 3.39 -12.20
CA GLU A 123 -7.90 2.25 -12.45
C GLU A 123 -7.32 0.94 -11.89
N ALA A 124 -6.02 0.69 -12.09
CA ALA A 124 -5.33 -0.48 -11.55
C ALA A 124 -5.41 -0.51 -10.02
N GLN A 125 -5.12 0.61 -9.34
CA GLN A 125 -5.20 0.74 -7.88
C GLN A 125 -6.60 0.39 -7.36
N ARG A 126 -7.65 0.87 -8.04
CA ARG A 126 -9.04 0.61 -7.66
C ARG A 126 -9.40 -0.87 -7.81
N ARG A 127 -9.01 -1.49 -8.93
CA ARG A 127 -9.25 -2.91 -9.18
C ARG A 127 -8.51 -3.78 -8.18
N ILE A 128 -7.26 -3.46 -7.84
CA ILE A 128 -6.48 -4.16 -6.79
C ILE A 128 -7.20 -4.06 -5.44
N ARG A 129 -7.70 -2.87 -5.05
CA ARG A 129 -8.42 -2.71 -3.78
C ARG A 129 -9.74 -3.48 -3.76
N ASN A 130 -10.49 -3.47 -4.87
CA ASN A 130 -11.73 -4.23 -4.99
C ASN A 130 -11.48 -5.74 -4.89
N LEU A 131 -10.40 -6.19 -5.52
CA LEU A 131 -9.96 -7.59 -5.52
C LEU A 131 -9.38 -8.02 -4.16
N SER A 132 -8.81 -7.10 -3.38
CA SER A 132 -8.16 -7.39 -2.09
C SER A 132 -9.12 -8.15 -1.15
N PRO A 133 -8.72 -9.31 -0.61
CA PRO A 133 -9.61 -10.14 0.18
C PRO A 133 -9.80 -9.61 1.60
N ILE A 134 -11.00 -9.76 2.13
CA ILE A 134 -11.32 -9.61 3.55
C ILE A 134 -11.46 -11.01 4.14
N SER A 135 -10.62 -11.32 5.10
CA SER A 135 -10.59 -12.62 5.79
C SER A 135 -11.23 -12.49 7.17
N VAL A 136 -12.26 -13.31 7.43
CA VAL A 136 -12.96 -13.33 8.72
C VAL A 136 -12.95 -14.76 9.27
N GLU A 137 -12.60 -14.90 10.54
CA GLU A 137 -12.47 -16.16 11.25
C GLU A 137 -13.54 -16.27 12.34
N ILE A 138 -14.10 -17.46 12.54
CA ILE A 138 -14.95 -17.80 13.69
C ILE A 138 -14.46 -19.09 14.33
N SER A 139 -14.24 -19.07 15.65
CA SER A 139 -13.82 -20.26 16.39
C SER A 139 -14.90 -21.33 16.34
N LEU A 140 -14.50 -22.57 16.08
CA LEU A 140 -15.38 -23.73 16.07
C LEU A 140 -15.56 -24.34 17.47
N LYS A 141 -15.13 -23.64 18.53
CA LYS A 141 -15.46 -23.99 19.91
C LYS A 141 -16.96 -23.77 20.17
N ASN A 142 -17.58 -24.69 20.91
CA ASN A 142 -18.99 -24.61 21.32
C ASN A 142 -19.99 -24.63 20.14
N MET A 143 -19.69 -25.38 19.07
CA MET A 143 -20.68 -25.70 18.04
C MET A 143 -21.86 -26.49 18.64
N LYS A 144 -23.01 -26.44 17.96
CA LYS A 144 -24.19 -27.24 18.29
C LYS A 144 -23.84 -28.72 18.40
N GLN A 145 -24.43 -29.39 19.39
CA GLN A 145 -24.14 -30.80 19.68
C GLN A 145 -24.35 -31.72 18.46
N GLY A 146 -25.42 -31.50 17.67
CA GLY A 146 -25.66 -32.28 16.45
C GLY A 146 -24.62 -32.08 15.32
N VAL A 147 -23.89 -30.96 15.32
CA VAL A 147 -22.76 -30.74 14.42
C VAL A 147 -21.50 -31.41 14.97
N VAL A 148 -21.24 -31.28 16.27
CA VAL A 148 -20.08 -31.88 16.95
C VAL A 148 -20.09 -33.41 16.84
N GLU A 149 -21.26 -34.04 16.99
CA GLU A 149 -21.40 -35.51 16.89
C GLU A 149 -21.17 -36.06 15.48
N THR A 150 -21.45 -35.26 14.45
CA THR A 150 -21.19 -35.61 13.05
C THR A 150 -19.70 -35.46 12.69
N VAL A 151 -18.93 -34.77 13.55
CA VAL A 151 -17.66 -34.14 13.18
C VAL A 151 -16.53 -34.54 14.15
N SER A 152 -16.10 -35.80 14.09
CA SER A 152 -14.77 -36.22 14.61
C SER A 152 -13.68 -35.89 13.58
N GLY A 153 -12.43 -35.63 14.00
CA GLY A 153 -11.43 -34.77 13.32
C GLY A 153 -11.10 -34.94 11.82
N SER A 154 -11.52 -36.00 11.13
CA SER A 154 -11.46 -36.15 9.65
C SER A 154 -12.74 -35.70 8.92
N SER A 155 -13.82 -35.45 9.66
CA SER A 155 -15.17 -35.16 9.17
C SER A 155 -15.49 -33.66 9.02
N LEU A 156 -14.68 -32.75 9.60
CA LEU A 156 -14.88 -31.29 9.46
C LEU A 156 -14.83 -30.84 7.99
N ASN A 157 -13.84 -31.31 7.25
CA ASN A 157 -13.69 -31.00 5.83
C ASN A 157 -14.77 -31.68 4.99
N CYS A 158 -15.20 -32.89 5.36
CA CYS A 158 -16.31 -33.58 4.69
C CYS A 158 -17.62 -32.81 4.88
N TRP A 159 -17.91 -32.38 6.11
CA TRP A 159 -19.04 -31.52 6.42
C TRP A 159 -18.99 -30.22 5.61
N LEU A 160 -17.82 -29.58 5.51
CA LEU A 160 -17.69 -28.36 4.71
C LEU A 160 -17.98 -28.60 3.23
N VAL A 161 -17.52 -29.73 2.66
CA VAL A 161 -17.83 -30.12 1.27
C VAL A 161 -19.34 -30.29 1.07
N GLU A 162 -20.02 -30.99 1.97
CA GLU A 162 -21.48 -31.14 1.91
C GLU A 162 -22.22 -29.82 2.11
N ALA A 163 -21.78 -29.00 3.06
CA ALA A 163 -22.35 -27.69 3.33
C ALA A 163 -22.20 -26.74 2.14
N ARG A 164 -21.07 -26.80 1.42
CA ARG A 164 -20.84 -26.05 0.17
C ARG A 164 -21.85 -26.40 -0.92
N VAL A 165 -22.24 -27.65 -1.03
CA VAL A 165 -23.22 -28.10 -2.04
C VAL A 165 -24.65 -27.80 -1.62
N THR A 166 -24.97 -27.90 -0.33
CA THR A 166 -26.36 -27.85 0.15
C THR A 166 -26.79 -26.48 0.68
N SER A 167 -25.96 -25.86 1.51
CA SER A 167 -26.35 -24.73 2.36
C SER A 167 -25.59 -23.44 2.09
N LEU A 168 -24.43 -23.53 1.44
CA LEU A 168 -23.54 -22.40 1.13
C LEU A 168 -23.40 -22.17 -0.39
N ALA A 169 -24.11 -22.94 -1.21
CA ALA A 169 -24.10 -22.80 -2.67
C ALA A 169 -24.57 -21.40 -3.14
N ASP A 170 -25.37 -20.71 -2.32
CA ASP A 170 -25.83 -19.34 -2.56
C ASP A 170 -24.72 -18.28 -2.49
N PHE A 171 -23.51 -18.64 -2.06
CA PHE A 171 -22.37 -17.73 -1.90
C PHE A 171 -21.19 -18.11 -2.81
N PRO A 172 -21.37 -18.11 -4.15
CA PRO A 172 -20.35 -18.58 -5.09
C PRO A 172 -19.06 -17.74 -5.09
N ARG A 173 -19.13 -16.49 -4.59
CA ARG A 173 -17.98 -15.58 -4.50
C ARG A 173 -17.30 -15.60 -3.13
N ILE A 174 -17.71 -16.48 -2.24
CA ILE A 174 -17.15 -16.58 -0.89
C ILE A 174 -16.40 -17.90 -0.76
N HIS A 175 -15.15 -17.81 -0.34
CA HIS A 175 -14.34 -18.97 0.00
C HIS A 175 -14.50 -19.29 1.49
N PHE A 176 -14.65 -20.58 1.79
CA PHE A 176 -14.78 -21.09 3.16
C PHE A 176 -13.68 -22.11 3.38
N ASP A 177 -12.95 -22.07 4.47
CA ASP A 177 -11.94 -23.08 4.78
C ASP A 177 -11.89 -23.36 6.28
N ILE A 178 -11.41 -24.54 6.66
CA ILE A 178 -11.20 -24.89 8.07
C ILE A 178 -9.71 -24.96 8.31
N VAL A 179 -9.23 -23.99 9.09
CA VAL A 179 -7.82 -23.86 9.38
C VAL A 179 -7.55 -24.06 10.86
N ARG A 180 -6.37 -24.59 11.16
CA ARG A 180 -5.91 -24.79 12.53
C ARG A 180 -5.09 -23.59 12.95
N VAL A 181 -5.51 -22.90 14.00
CA VAL A 181 -4.86 -21.68 14.49
C VAL A 181 -4.37 -21.92 15.92
N LEU A 182 -3.14 -21.49 16.20
CA LEU A 182 -2.64 -21.44 17.57
C LEU A 182 -3.30 -20.27 18.31
N SER A 183 -4.04 -20.59 19.37
CA SER A 183 -4.59 -19.56 20.26
C SER A 183 -3.48 -18.97 21.11
N TYR A 184 -3.21 -17.67 20.96
CA TYR A 184 -2.17 -16.95 21.73
C TYR A 184 -2.46 -16.83 23.23
N ILE A 185 -3.72 -17.04 23.64
CA ILE A 185 -4.12 -16.89 25.06
C ILE A 185 -3.83 -18.19 25.83
N ASN A 186 -4.02 -19.35 25.20
CA ASN A 186 -3.95 -20.65 25.87
C ASN A 186 -2.87 -21.60 25.31
N ASN A 187 -2.16 -21.23 24.23
CA ASN A 187 -1.26 -22.12 23.47
C ASN A 187 -1.94 -23.41 22.95
N GLU A 188 -3.28 -23.46 22.94
CA GLU A 188 -4.04 -24.55 22.39
C GLU A 188 -4.25 -24.35 20.90
N GLN A 189 -4.18 -25.45 20.14
CA GLN A 189 -4.56 -25.44 18.74
C GLN A 189 -6.09 -25.49 18.64
N ASP A 190 -6.68 -24.43 18.10
CA ASP A 190 -8.11 -24.32 17.85
C ASP A 190 -8.39 -24.50 16.36
N PHE A 191 -9.57 -25.00 16.02
CA PHE A 191 -10.07 -25.00 14.65
C PHE A 191 -10.95 -23.76 14.46
N VAL A 192 -10.71 -23.03 13.37
CA VAL A 192 -11.53 -21.89 13.00
C VAL A 192 -12.07 -22.09 11.59
N MET A 193 -13.29 -21.61 11.36
CA MET A 193 -13.80 -21.44 10.01
C MET A 193 -13.31 -20.09 9.49
N LEU A 194 -12.48 -20.15 8.46
CA LEU A 194 -12.03 -19.00 7.69
C LEU A 194 -13.02 -18.73 6.55
N ILE A 195 -13.52 -17.51 6.48
CA ILE A 195 -14.48 -17.05 5.49
C ILE A 195 -13.86 -15.86 4.78
N ARG A 196 -13.61 -15.98 3.47
CA ARG A 196 -12.91 -14.97 2.67
C ARG A 196 -13.77 -14.52 1.50
N GLY A 197 -13.83 -13.22 1.27
CA GLY A 197 -14.47 -12.62 0.11
C GLY A 197 -13.68 -11.40 -0.35
N SER A 198 -13.87 -10.97 -1.59
CA SER A 198 -13.27 -9.74 -2.09
C SER A 198 -13.85 -8.51 -1.36
N CYS A 199 -13.14 -7.39 -1.39
CA CYS A 199 -13.64 -6.15 -0.79
C CYS A 199 -14.95 -5.65 -1.44
N CYS A 200 -15.14 -5.89 -2.74
CA CYS A 200 -16.39 -5.53 -3.43
C CYS A 200 -17.56 -6.46 -3.08
N ASP A 201 -17.29 -7.67 -2.60
CA ASP A 201 -18.32 -8.65 -2.20
C ASP A 201 -18.61 -8.60 -0.68
N SER A 202 -18.29 -7.49 0.00
CA SER A 202 -18.40 -7.40 1.47
C SER A 202 -19.81 -7.68 2.02
N ASP A 203 -20.85 -7.35 1.24
CA ASP A 203 -22.24 -7.59 1.64
C ASP A 203 -22.62 -9.08 1.53
N GLU A 204 -22.09 -9.77 0.51
CA GLU A 204 -22.22 -11.22 0.35
C GLU A 204 -21.45 -11.95 1.45
N LEU A 205 -20.23 -11.49 1.77
CA LEU A 205 -19.41 -12.00 2.87
C LEU A 205 -20.14 -11.87 4.22
N GLN A 206 -20.77 -10.73 4.50
CA GLN A 206 -21.54 -10.54 5.73
C GLN A 206 -22.71 -11.54 5.84
N LYS A 207 -23.44 -11.77 4.74
CA LYS A 207 -24.56 -12.73 4.68
C LYS A 207 -24.05 -14.17 4.87
N ALA A 208 -22.93 -14.51 4.26
CA ALA A 208 -22.26 -15.80 4.43
C ALA A 208 -21.85 -16.04 5.89
N CYS A 209 -21.23 -15.06 6.55
CA CYS A 209 -20.90 -15.14 7.97
C CYS A 209 -22.14 -15.37 8.85
N LYS A 210 -23.25 -14.68 8.56
CA LYS A 210 -24.51 -14.90 9.28
C LYS A 210 -25.04 -16.32 9.07
N LYS A 211 -25.02 -16.83 7.84
CA LYS A 211 -25.45 -18.19 7.52
C LYS A 211 -24.60 -19.23 8.25
N ILE A 212 -23.27 -19.08 8.23
CA ILE A 212 -22.34 -19.96 8.95
C ILE A 212 -22.63 -19.97 10.45
N ARG A 213 -22.84 -18.78 11.05
CA ARG A 213 -23.22 -18.67 12.45
C ARG A 213 -24.49 -19.47 12.75
N ASP A 214 -25.52 -19.30 11.92
CA ASP A 214 -26.83 -19.94 12.12
C ASP A 214 -26.76 -21.46 11.92
N LEU A 215 -25.90 -21.94 11.01
CA LEU A 215 -25.63 -23.36 10.80
C LEU A 215 -24.91 -24.00 11.99
N LEU A 216 -23.83 -23.37 12.46
CA LEU A 216 -22.92 -23.97 13.43
C LEU A 216 -23.30 -23.76 14.89
N PHE A 217 -24.01 -22.68 15.21
CA PHE A 217 -24.23 -22.25 16.60
C PHE A 217 -25.70 -22.03 16.93
N ASP A 218 -26.06 -22.27 18.19
CA ASP A 218 -27.42 -22.02 18.68
C ASP A 218 -27.75 -20.54 18.67
N SER A 219 -29.04 -20.22 18.52
CA SER A 219 -29.54 -18.84 18.51
C SER A 219 -29.22 -18.06 19.80
N LYS A 220 -28.97 -18.77 20.91
CA LYS A 220 -28.53 -18.22 22.19
C LYS A 220 -27.02 -17.91 22.21
N SER A 221 -26.24 -18.63 21.41
CA SER A 221 -24.80 -18.39 21.27
C SER A 221 -24.56 -17.15 20.42
N ARG A 222 -23.65 -16.29 20.89
CA ARG A 222 -23.22 -15.09 20.18
C ARG A 222 -21.72 -15.18 19.90
N PRO A 223 -21.30 -16.13 19.04
CA PRO A 223 -19.88 -16.28 18.73
C PRO A 223 -19.40 -15.01 18.05
N LEU A 224 -18.19 -14.59 18.43
CA LEU A 224 -17.53 -13.44 17.83
C LEU A 224 -16.73 -13.90 16.61
N PHE A 225 -16.73 -13.04 15.61
CA PHE A 225 -15.83 -13.14 14.48
C PHE A 225 -14.55 -12.38 14.78
N SER A 226 -13.49 -12.75 14.10
CA SER A 226 -12.21 -12.06 14.17
C SER A 226 -11.52 -11.91 12.83
N SER A 227 -10.62 -10.96 12.70
CA SER A 227 -9.73 -10.78 11.55
C SER A 227 -8.34 -10.43 12.06
N ARG A 228 -7.32 -10.88 11.34
CA ARG A 228 -5.93 -10.53 11.59
C ARG A 228 -5.41 -9.59 10.52
N MET A 229 -4.61 -8.61 10.93
CA MET A 229 -3.87 -7.76 10.01
C MET A 229 -2.43 -7.65 10.48
N GLU A 230 -1.50 -7.72 9.54
CA GLU A 230 -0.09 -7.46 9.79
C GLU A 230 0.24 -6.04 9.36
N ILE A 231 0.86 -5.30 10.26
CA ILE A 231 1.18 -3.89 10.05
C ILE A 231 2.69 -3.69 10.19
N PRO A 232 3.36 -3.12 9.17
CA PRO A 232 4.77 -2.77 9.26
C PRO A 232 5.04 -1.77 10.39
N VAL A 233 6.15 -1.97 11.10
CA VAL A 233 6.54 -1.09 12.23
C VAL A 233 6.71 0.36 11.78
N SER A 234 7.18 0.57 10.55
CA SER A 234 7.26 1.89 9.88
C SER A 234 5.92 2.61 9.77
N LEU A 235 4.83 1.86 9.56
CA LEU A 235 3.47 2.38 9.38
C LEU A 235 2.65 2.36 10.67
N ARG A 236 3.16 1.78 11.75
CA ARG A 236 2.48 1.76 13.05
C ARG A 236 2.01 3.15 13.46
N ARG A 237 2.89 4.15 13.41
CA ARG A 237 2.54 5.52 13.83
C ARG A 237 1.48 6.15 12.91
N TRP A 238 1.52 5.81 11.62
CA TRP A 238 0.51 6.21 10.63
C TRP A 238 -0.87 5.67 10.97
N ILE A 239 -0.94 4.40 11.39
CA ILE A 239 -2.20 3.70 11.61
C ILE A 239 -2.73 3.91 13.03
N VAL A 240 -1.87 3.87 14.04
CA VAL A 240 -2.23 4.01 15.46
C VAL A 240 -2.54 5.46 15.83
N GLY A 241 -1.94 6.42 15.11
CA GLY A 241 -2.09 7.85 15.34
C GLY A 241 -1.16 8.40 16.43
N SER A 242 -1.15 9.72 16.56
CA SER A 242 -0.44 10.47 17.61
C SER A 242 -1.44 11.41 18.30
N PRO A 243 -1.71 11.28 19.61
CA PRO A 243 -1.18 10.29 20.56
C PRO A 243 -1.51 8.82 20.21
N ASP A 244 -0.70 7.89 20.71
CA ASP A 244 -0.84 6.45 20.45
C ASP A 244 -2.25 5.93 20.79
N GLY A 245 -2.89 5.27 19.83
CA GLY A 245 -4.16 4.55 20.00
C GLY A 245 -5.40 5.36 19.66
N VAL A 246 -5.26 6.65 19.33
CA VAL A 246 -6.40 7.50 19.02
C VAL A 246 -7.14 7.02 17.77
N LEU A 247 -6.42 6.69 16.69
CA LEU A 247 -7.06 6.17 15.48
C LEU A 247 -7.70 4.80 15.73
N MET A 248 -7.05 3.93 16.50
CA MET A 248 -7.61 2.63 16.87
C MET A 248 -8.92 2.77 17.66
N ARG A 249 -8.97 3.73 18.59
CA ARG A 249 -10.20 4.06 19.33
C ARG A 249 -11.28 4.58 18.40
N THR A 250 -10.94 5.47 17.46
CA THR A 250 -11.91 6.00 16.48
C THR A 250 -12.47 4.89 15.59
N ILE A 251 -11.63 4.01 15.04
CA ILE A 251 -12.09 2.86 14.24
C ILE A 251 -12.97 1.94 15.10
N SER A 252 -12.55 1.63 16.32
CA SER A 252 -13.30 0.78 17.24
C SER A 252 -14.70 1.35 17.52
N THR A 253 -14.80 2.66 17.80
CA THR A 253 -16.09 3.34 18.01
C THR A 253 -16.95 3.33 16.74
N LEU A 254 -16.39 3.66 15.57
CA LEU A 254 -17.15 3.76 14.32
C LEU A 254 -17.61 2.40 13.79
N SER A 255 -16.80 1.36 13.98
CA SER A 255 -17.10 0.01 13.50
C SER A 255 -17.84 -0.84 14.54
N SER A 256 -17.83 -0.44 15.82
CA SER A 256 -18.22 -1.27 16.96
C SER A 256 -17.40 -2.57 17.12
N ALA A 257 -16.22 -2.65 16.50
CA ALA A 257 -15.29 -3.76 16.68
C ALA A 257 -14.31 -3.45 17.82
N ILE A 258 -13.82 -4.49 18.49
CA ILE A 258 -12.73 -4.39 19.46
C ILE A 258 -11.42 -4.62 18.70
N ILE A 259 -10.45 -3.72 18.87
CA ILE A 259 -9.16 -3.78 18.18
C ILE A 259 -8.07 -3.99 19.22
N HIS A 260 -7.40 -5.13 19.15
CA HIS A 260 -6.24 -5.46 19.95
C HIS A 260 -4.98 -5.17 19.13
N PHE A 261 -4.10 -4.34 19.67
CA PHE A 261 -2.84 -3.98 19.05
C PHE A 261 -1.73 -3.88 20.11
N PRO A 262 -0.48 -4.24 19.77
CA PRO A 262 0.62 -4.19 20.73
C PRO A 262 0.92 -2.74 21.11
N ILE A 263 1.21 -2.43 22.38
CA ILE A 263 1.50 -1.06 22.85
C ILE A 263 2.97 -0.66 22.63
N SER A 264 3.89 -1.62 22.46
CA SER A 264 5.31 -1.35 22.21
C SER A 264 5.92 -2.40 21.27
N SER A 265 6.63 -1.96 20.23
CA SER A 265 7.46 -2.81 19.37
C SER A 265 8.91 -2.77 19.86
N LYS A 266 9.16 -3.21 21.10
CA LYS A 266 10.52 -3.57 21.53
C LYS A 266 10.87 -4.94 20.93
N GLY A 267 11.08 -5.00 19.62
CA GLY A 267 11.37 -6.26 18.91
C GLY A 267 10.96 -6.22 17.44
N GLN A 268 11.79 -6.82 16.59
CA GLN A 268 11.82 -6.73 15.13
C GLN A 268 10.70 -7.48 14.38
N SER A 269 9.60 -7.85 15.04
CA SER A 269 8.53 -8.65 14.44
C SER A 269 7.35 -7.79 13.93
N PRO A 270 6.64 -8.23 12.87
CA PRO A 270 5.44 -7.54 12.39
C PRO A 270 4.41 -7.41 13.51
N THR A 271 3.89 -6.19 13.68
CA THR A 271 2.86 -5.95 14.69
C THR A 271 1.54 -6.51 14.17
N SER A 272 1.13 -7.68 14.67
CA SER A 272 -0.18 -8.28 14.38
C SER A 272 -1.27 -7.54 15.14
N TYR A 273 -2.33 -7.17 14.42
CA TYR A 273 -3.53 -6.53 14.94
C TYR A 273 -4.65 -7.55 14.86
N PHE A 274 -5.45 -7.64 15.92
CA PHE A 274 -6.60 -8.52 15.99
C PHE A 274 -7.85 -7.69 16.14
N ILE A 275 -8.79 -7.89 15.23
CA ILE A 275 -10.08 -7.21 15.22
C ILE A 275 -11.10 -8.25 15.61
N THR A 276 -11.92 -8.01 16.63
CA THR A 276 -12.95 -8.95 17.10
C THR A 276 -14.31 -8.25 17.21
N GLY A 277 -15.40 -8.99 16.97
CA GLY A 277 -16.74 -8.43 17.06
C GLY A 277 -17.79 -9.21 16.27
N THR A 278 -18.87 -8.53 15.89
CA THR A 278 -19.82 -9.09 14.91
C THR A 278 -19.19 -9.10 13.51
N ALA A 279 -19.68 -9.95 12.60
CA ALA A 279 -19.18 -9.98 11.22
C ALA A 279 -19.20 -8.59 10.55
N LEU A 280 -20.30 -7.84 10.73
CA LEU A 280 -20.42 -6.48 10.21
C LEU A 280 -19.34 -5.55 10.81
N ALA A 281 -19.14 -5.62 12.13
CA ALA A 281 -18.16 -4.78 12.82
C ALA A 281 -16.74 -5.07 12.34
N VAL A 282 -16.36 -6.35 12.25
CA VAL A 282 -15.04 -6.78 11.78
C VAL A 282 -14.81 -6.36 10.32
N ILE A 283 -15.73 -6.66 9.41
CA ILE A 283 -15.63 -6.28 7.99
C ILE A 283 -15.54 -4.76 7.85
N SER A 284 -16.34 -4.01 8.60
CA SER A 284 -16.32 -2.54 8.58
C SER A 284 -14.98 -1.98 9.08
N ALA A 285 -14.45 -2.54 10.17
CA ALA A 285 -13.14 -2.14 10.70
C ALA A 285 -12.02 -2.42 9.68
N VAL A 286 -11.98 -3.61 9.07
CA VAL A 286 -10.98 -3.95 8.03
C VAL A 286 -11.03 -2.96 6.86
N LYS A 287 -12.22 -2.61 6.37
CA LYS A 287 -12.38 -1.60 5.32
C LYS A 287 -11.86 -0.22 5.76
N MET A 288 -12.05 0.16 7.02
CA MET A 288 -11.47 1.39 7.57
C MET A 288 -9.94 1.34 7.67
N PHE A 289 -9.33 0.18 7.95
CA PHE A 289 -7.88 0.02 7.86
C PHE A 289 -7.36 0.17 6.43
N TYR A 290 -8.09 -0.34 5.43
CA TYR A 290 -7.75 -0.10 4.02
C TYR A 290 -7.85 1.39 3.66
N ASP A 291 -8.89 2.08 4.13
CA ASP A 291 -9.05 3.54 3.96
C ASP A 291 -7.87 4.33 4.55
N LEU A 292 -7.32 3.87 5.68
CA LEU A 292 -6.13 4.44 6.32
C LEU A 292 -4.82 4.06 5.63
N GLY A 293 -4.82 3.10 4.71
CA GLY A 293 -3.64 2.59 4.03
C GLY A 293 -2.79 3.72 3.45
N HIS A 294 -1.49 3.66 3.65
CA HIS A 294 -0.56 4.64 3.11
C HIS A 294 -0.50 4.52 1.59
N VAL A 295 -0.63 5.66 0.90
CA VAL A 295 -0.45 5.76 -0.55
C VAL A 295 0.60 6.81 -0.87
N SER A 296 1.51 6.47 -1.78
CA SER A 296 2.48 7.41 -2.34
C SER A 296 2.39 7.44 -3.87
N MET A 297 2.63 8.61 -4.45
CA MET A 297 2.74 8.84 -5.89
C MET A 297 4.03 9.59 -6.19
N GLU A 298 4.90 8.98 -6.98
CA GLU A 298 6.21 9.49 -7.34
C GLU A 298 6.31 9.67 -8.86
N PHE A 299 6.85 10.80 -9.32
CA PHE A 299 7.04 11.10 -10.73
C PHE A 299 8.15 12.13 -10.97
N ASP A 300 8.82 12.01 -12.12
CA ASP A 300 9.87 12.94 -12.54
C ASP A 300 9.33 14.04 -13.46
N VAL A 301 9.86 15.25 -13.30
CA VAL A 301 9.45 16.43 -14.07
C VAL A 301 10.62 17.36 -14.35
N GLU A 302 10.57 18.04 -15.50
CA GLU A 302 11.45 19.17 -15.79
C GLU A 302 10.95 20.43 -15.05
N ASN A 303 11.86 21.30 -14.64
CA ASN A 303 11.53 22.52 -13.88
C ASN A 303 10.54 23.42 -14.60
N TYR A 304 10.63 23.52 -15.93
CA TYR A 304 9.74 24.36 -16.74
C TYR A 304 8.30 23.79 -16.85
N GLN A 305 8.10 22.52 -16.50
CA GLN A 305 6.80 21.85 -16.48
C GLN A 305 6.01 22.13 -15.20
N LEU A 306 6.68 22.60 -14.14
CA LEU A 306 6.05 23.02 -12.90
C LEU A 306 5.23 24.29 -13.10
N GLY A 307 4.09 24.40 -12.42
CA GLY A 307 3.29 25.62 -12.38
C GLY A 307 4.12 26.79 -11.84
N ASN A 308 4.88 26.55 -10.78
CA ASN A 308 5.85 27.46 -10.20
C ASN A 308 7.26 26.85 -10.28
N PRO A 309 8.07 27.23 -11.30
CA PRO A 309 9.44 26.73 -11.44
C PRO A 309 10.29 27.08 -10.22
N ILE A 310 11.14 26.15 -9.80
CA ILE A 310 12.07 26.37 -8.71
C ILE A 310 13.23 27.20 -9.22
N VAL A 311 13.52 28.29 -8.52
CA VAL A 311 14.70 29.13 -8.76
C VAL A 311 15.70 28.82 -7.65
N THR A 312 16.72 28.06 -7.99
CA THR A 312 17.81 27.68 -7.08
C THR A 312 19.16 27.97 -7.74
N THR A 313 20.14 28.36 -6.95
CA THR A 313 21.53 28.41 -7.42
C THR A 313 22.02 26.97 -7.72
N PRO A 314 23.02 26.79 -8.61
CA PRO A 314 23.51 25.45 -8.98
C PRO A 314 23.95 24.57 -7.79
N ASN A 315 24.35 25.19 -6.67
CA ASN A 315 24.87 24.53 -5.48
C ASN A 315 23.86 24.43 -4.32
N ALA A 316 22.62 24.88 -4.50
CA ALA A 316 21.61 24.79 -3.45
C ALA A 316 21.08 23.35 -3.33
N GLN A 317 20.97 22.84 -2.11
CA GLN A 317 20.33 21.56 -1.85
C GLN A 317 18.84 21.63 -2.25
N ARG A 318 18.45 20.80 -3.22
CA ARG A 318 17.06 20.68 -3.68
C ARG A 318 16.32 19.61 -2.88
N GLU A 319 16.15 19.86 -1.59
CA GLU A 319 15.38 18.99 -0.71
C GLU A 319 14.30 19.81 0.00
N TYR A 320 13.07 19.65 -0.47
CA TYR A 320 11.92 20.35 0.10
C TYR A 320 10.88 19.34 0.57
N ASP A 321 10.48 19.45 1.83
CA ASP A 321 9.34 18.73 2.38
C ASP A 321 8.30 19.73 2.84
N TYR A 322 7.08 19.58 2.34
CA TYR A 322 5.96 20.47 2.59
C TYR A 322 4.71 19.66 2.92
N PHE A 323 3.89 20.20 3.82
CA PHE A 323 2.59 19.64 4.13
C PHE A 323 1.48 20.58 3.65
N ASP A 324 0.71 20.13 2.67
CA ASP A 324 -0.50 20.82 2.25
C ASP A 324 -1.61 20.54 3.27
N ILE A 325 -1.83 21.52 4.16
CA ILE A 325 -2.84 21.44 5.23
C ILE A 325 -4.26 21.40 4.66
N GLU A 326 -4.51 22.09 3.54
CA GLU A 326 -5.83 22.18 2.90
C GLU A 326 -6.23 20.79 2.36
N HIS A 327 -5.29 20.08 1.73
CA HIS A 327 -5.53 18.80 1.07
C HIS A 327 -5.09 17.58 1.87
N ASN A 328 -4.37 17.76 2.99
CA ASN A 328 -3.75 16.70 3.78
C ASN A 328 -2.82 15.79 2.96
N VAL A 329 -1.95 16.41 2.16
CA VAL A 329 -0.97 15.71 1.31
C VAL A 329 0.43 16.15 1.71
N ILE A 330 1.30 15.17 1.94
CA ILE A 330 2.74 15.41 2.09
C ILE A 330 3.33 15.51 0.71
N LEU A 331 4.13 16.55 0.48
CA LEU A 331 4.90 16.75 -0.73
C LEU A 331 6.38 16.72 -0.38
N SER A 332 7.12 15.89 -1.10
CA SER A 332 8.58 15.88 -1.09
C SER A 332 9.10 16.14 -2.49
N LEU A 333 10.02 17.08 -2.62
CA LEU A 333 10.72 17.36 -3.87
C LEU A 333 12.22 17.13 -3.67
N ARG A 334 12.80 16.38 -4.59
CA ARG A 334 14.23 16.03 -4.63
C ARG A 334 14.80 16.21 -6.03
N ALA A 335 16.11 16.36 -6.15
CA ALA A 335 16.79 16.30 -7.44
C ALA A 335 16.54 14.93 -8.11
N SER A 336 16.20 14.92 -9.39
CA SER A 336 15.95 13.67 -10.10
C SER A 336 17.24 12.89 -10.35
N GLN A 337 17.20 11.58 -10.13
CA GLN A 337 18.29 10.68 -10.51
C GLN A 337 18.58 10.71 -12.02
N TYR A 338 17.62 11.11 -12.84
CA TYR A 338 17.78 11.22 -14.30
C TYR A 338 18.38 12.57 -14.73
N GLU A 339 18.73 13.45 -13.80
CA GLU A 339 19.46 14.69 -14.12
C GLU A 339 20.91 14.41 -14.55
N GLY A 340 21.51 13.36 -14.00
CA GLY A 340 22.93 13.06 -14.08
C GLY A 340 23.74 13.78 -13.00
N GLU A 341 25.03 13.46 -12.90
CA GLU A 341 25.93 14.02 -11.87
C GLU A 341 26.21 15.53 -12.04
N PHE A 342 26.13 16.03 -13.27
CA PHE A 342 26.35 17.43 -13.60
C PHE A 342 25.35 17.96 -14.65
N ARG A 343 25.26 19.29 -14.69
CA ARG A 343 24.36 20.04 -15.57
C ARG A 343 25.13 21.16 -16.27
N LEU A 344 24.96 21.29 -17.58
CA LEU A 344 25.46 22.43 -18.34
C LEU A 344 24.54 23.64 -18.17
N GLU A 345 25.04 24.84 -18.46
CA GLU A 345 24.33 26.10 -18.22
C GLU A 345 22.91 26.12 -18.82
N HIS A 346 22.75 25.58 -20.03
CA HIS A 346 21.49 25.63 -20.78
C HIS A 346 20.57 24.43 -20.52
N GLU A 347 21.02 23.45 -19.72
CA GLU A 347 20.22 22.28 -19.39
C GLU A 347 19.22 22.59 -18.28
N GLN A 348 18.03 22.00 -18.37
CA GLN A 348 16.95 22.19 -17.41
C GLN A 348 17.15 21.36 -16.14
N MET A 349 16.76 21.90 -14.98
CA MET A 349 16.69 21.11 -13.75
C MET A 349 15.57 20.07 -13.84
N ARG A 350 15.83 18.88 -13.30
CA ARG A 350 14.85 17.79 -13.15
C ARG A 350 14.62 17.49 -11.68
N HIS A 351 13.36 17.20 -11.37
CA HIS A 351 12.92 16.95 -10.01
C HIS A 351 12.15 15.65 -9.95
N THR A 352 12.38 14.88 -8.89
CA THR A 352 11.48 13.80 -8.48
C THR A 352 10.54 14.37 -7.43
N ILE A 353 9.24 14.31 -7.71
CA ILE A 353 8.18 14.72 -6.79
C ILE A 353 7.54 13.47 -6.21
N SER A 354 7.38 13.43 -4.90
CA SER A 354 6.66 12.39 -4.17
C SER A 354 5.51 13.03 -3.40
N LEU A 355 4.31 12.49 -3.58
CA LEU A 355 3.08 12.91 -2.91
C LEU A 355 2.57 11.75 -2.06
N MET A 356 2.33 11.96 -0.77
CA MET A 356 1.90 10.90 0.15
C MET A 356 0.65 11.30 0.92
N THR A 357 -0.29 10.37 1.06
CA THR A 357 -1.52 10.52 1.85
C THR A 357 -2.15 9.16 2.18
N SER A 358 -3.36 9.12 2.74
CA SER A 358 -4.13 7.88 2.93
C SER A 358 -4.99 7.52 1.72
N GLU A 359 -5.34 6.25 1.57
CA GLU A 359 -6.15 5.79 0.44
C GLU A 359 -7.52 6.47 0.34
N GLU A 360 -8.15 6.79 1.48
CA GLU A 360 -9.40 7.56 1.48
C GLU A 360 -9.25 9.00 0.95
N ASN A 361 -8.04 9.53 0.92
CA ASN A 361 -7.72 10.91 0.53
C ASN A 361 -7.08 11.01 -0.88
N LEU A 362 -7.16 9.95 -1.69
CA LEU A 362 -6.60 9.89 -3.05
C LEU A 362 -7.05 11.05 -3.96
N ASN A 363 -8.31 11.47 -3.89
CA ASN A 363 -8.82 12.57 -4.72
C ASN A 363 -8.03 13.88 -4.48
N ASN A 364 -7.70 14.16 -3.22
CA ASN A 364 -6.92 15.35 -2.86
C ASN A 364 -5.47 15.24 -3.32
N LEU A 365 -4.88 14.04 -3.30
CA LEU A 365 -3.55 13.80 -3.88
C LEU A 365 -3.55 14.12 -5.40
N TYR A 366 -4.60 13.73 -6.12
CA TYR A 366 -4.73 14.05 -7.55
C TYR A 366 -4.90 15.55 -7.83
N ILE A 367 -5.64 16.26 -6.97
CA ILE A 367 -5.79 17.72 -7.04
C ILE A 367 -4.42 18.39 -6.83
N VAL A 368 -3.68 17.99 -5.79
CA VAL A 368 -2.35 18.55 -5.50
C VAL A 368 -1.39 18.30 -6.67
N ARG A 369 -1.37 17.09 -7.23
CA ARG A 369 -0.55 16.80 -8.42
C ARG A 369 -0.85 17.75 -9.58
N ARG A 370 -2.13 17.98 -9.89
CA ARG A 370 -2.52 18.90 -10.97
C ARG A 370 -2.11 20.34 -10.68
N ARG A 371 -2.21 20.80 -9.43
CA ARG A 371 -1.77 22.16 -9.03
C ARG A 371 -0.26 22.36 -9.20
N LEU A 372 0.54 21.31 -9.05
CA LEU A 372 2.00 21.39 -9.20
C LEU A 372 2.46 21.53 -10.66
N LEU A 373 1.66 21.04 -11.60
CA LEU A 373 2.04 20.95 -13.02
C LEU A 373 1.37 22.05 -13.84
N LYS A 374 1.99 22.45 -14.96
CA LYS A 374 1.34 23.31 -15.95
C LYS A 374 0.23 22.54 -16.68
N GLU A 375 -0.83 23.24 -17.08
CA GLU A 375 -2.00 22.65 -17.73
C GLU A 375 -1.64 21.75 -18.92
N ARG A 376 -0.78 22.22 -19.82
CA ARG A 376 -0.29 21.47 -20.99
C ARG A 376 0.33 20.10 -20.68
N VAL A 377 0.78 19.89 -19.44
CA VAL A 377 1.42 18.63 -19.00
C VAL A 377 0.36 17.59 -18.63
N TYR A 378 -0.71 18.00 -17.95
CA TYR A 378 -1.76 17.11 -17.46
C TYR A 378 -3.07 17.16 -18.26
N GLN A 379 -3.22 18.07 -19.23
CA GLN A 379 -4.45 18.23 -20.02
C GLN A 379 -4.93 16.94 -20.69
N LYS A 380 -4.00 16.06 -21.07
CA LYS A 380 -4.32 14.76 -21.68
C LYS A 380 -4.75 13.70 -20.67
N GLU A 381 -4.57 13.97 -19.38
CA GLU A 381 -4.93 13.08 -18.29
C GLU A 381 -6.33 13.42 -17.81
N LYS A 382 -7.33 12.61 -18.17
CA LYS A 382 -8.66 12.73 -17.57
C LYS A 382 -8.53 12.48 -16.05
N LEU A 383 -9.15 13.33 -15.24
CA LEU A 383 -9.26 13.03 -13.81
C LEU A 383 -10.12 11.78 -13.67
N PRO A 384 -9.75 10.89 -12.74
CA PRO A 384 -10.65 9.87 -12.26
C PRO A 384 -11.99 10.52 -11.87
N PRO A 385 -13.14 9.91 -12.19
CA PRO A 385 -14.42 10.39 -11.68
C PRO A 385 -14.34 10.45 -10.15
N ASN A 386 -14.93 11.49 -9.54
CA ASN A 386 -14.88 11.73 -8.09
C ASN A 386 -15.26 10.46 -7.31
N ARG A 387 -14.24 9.77 -6.76
CA ARG A 387 -14.36 8.37 -6.31
C ARG A 387 -15.21 8.20 -5.06
N ARG A 388 -15.33 9.25 -4.23
CA ARG A 388 -16.01 9.21 -2.93
C ARG A 388 -16.64 10.57 -2.66
N LYS A 389 -17.95 10.61 -2.45
CA LYS A 389 -18.70 11.81 -2.02
C LYS A 389 -18.48 12.14 -0.54
N HIS A 390 -17.85 11.23 0.22
CA HIS A 390 -17.65 11.40 1.65
C HIS A 390 -16.32 12.08 1.92
N ARG A 391 -16.36 13.06 2.84
CA ARG A 391 -15.17 13.71 3.38
C ARG A 391 -14.28 12.65 4.05
N PRO A 392 -12.95 12.65 3.81
CA PRO A 392 -12.04 11.74 4.47
C PRO A 392 -12.22 11.82 6.00
N ARG A 393 -12.25 10.66 6.65
CA ARG A 393 -12.64 10.54 8.07
C ARG A 393 -11.45 10.70 9.01
N PHE A 394 -10.25 10.38 8.54
CA PHE A 394 -9.07 10.26 9.40
C PHE A 394 -7.94 11.23 9.04
N THR A 395 -8.14 12.09 8.05
CA THR A 395 -7.10 13.01 7.56
C THR A 395 -6.59 14.00 8.60
N ASP A 396 -7.42 14.38 9.58
CA ASP A 396 -7.01 15.29 10.66
C ASP A 396 -5.93 14.67 11.57
N TYR A 397 -5.86 13.34 11.67
CA TYR A 397 -4.85 12.64 12.45
C TYR A 397 -3.50 12.56 11.75
N LEU A 398 -3.48 12.56 10.41
CA LEU A 398 -2.25 12.57 9.61
C LEU A 398 -1.49 13.91 9.76
N ARG A 399 -2.21 15.01 10.01
CA ARG A 399 -1.63 16.35 10.24
C ARG A 399 -0.59 16.35 11.36
N VAL A 400 -0.85 15.61 12.44
CA VAL A 400 0.01 15.58 13.64
C VAL A 400 1.36 14.91 13.33
N LEU A 401 1.36 13.83 12.56
CA LEU A 401 2.57 13.07 12.22
C LEU A 401 3.58 13.91 11.44
N ILE A 402 3.08 14.79 10.57
CA ILE A 402 3.90 15.56 9.65
C ILE A 402 4.47 16.80 10.33
N ILE A 403 3.68 17.49 11.15
CA ILE A 403 4.17 18.57 12.01
C ILE A 403 5.32 18.07 12.91
N GLU A 404 5.20 16.85 13.44
CA GLU A 404 6.25 16.23 14.26
C GLU A 404 7.48 15.82 13.44
N ALA A 405 7.30 15.32 12.21
CA ALA A 405 8.41 14.98 11.31
C ALA A 405 9.19 16.22 10.84
N SER A 406 8.50 17.29 10.44
CA SER A 406 9.11 18.57 10.04
C SER A 406 9.85 19.24 11.20
N LYS A 407 9.35 19.11 12.45
CA LYS A 407 10.08 19.56 13.64
C LYS A 407 11.38 18.79 13.86
N LYS A 408 11.39 17.47 13.65
CA LYS A 408 12.61 16.64 13.78
C LYS A 408 13.67 16.97 12.72
N GLN A 409 13.27 17.25 11.48
CA GLN A 409 14.20 17.66 10.43
C GLN A 409 14.90 18.99 10.74
N ARG A 410 14.17 20.00 11.24
CA ARG A 410 14.76 21.28 11.67
C ARG A 410 15.80 21.10 12.77
N ILE A 411 15.48 20.30 13.79
CA ILE A 411 16.42 19.99 14.89
C ILE A 411 17.67 19.26 14.36
N SER A 412 17.51 18.31 13.43
CA SER A 412 18.66 17.59 12.86
C SER A 412 19.58 18.48 12.03
N GLN A 413 19.05 19.48 11.31
CA GLN A 413 19.85 20.43 10.55
C GLN A 413 20.60 21.41 11.48
N GLU A 414 19.96 21.87 12.55
CA GLU A 414 20.60 22.72 13.57
C GLU A 414 21.74 21.98 14.31
N VAL A 415 21.54 20.70 14.65
CA VAL A 415 22.57 19.87 15.30
C VAL A 415 23.75 19.58 14.37
N ILE A 416 23.51 19.41 13.06
CA ILE A 416 24.59 19.23 12.07
C ILE A 416 25.36 20.55 11.84
N GLN A 417 24.68 21.70 11.89
CA GLN A 417 25.35 23.01 11.80
C GLN A 417 26.16 23.35 13.06
N GLN A 418 25.70 22.94 14.24
CA GLN A 418 26.45 23.13 15.49
C GLN A 418 27.67 22.23 15.62
N LYS A 419 27.68 21.04 14.99
CA LYS A 419 28.85 20.13 14.96
C LYS A 419 29.90 20.50 13.89
N ARG A 420 29.61 21.50 13.04
CA ARG A 420 30.53 22.02 12.01
C ARG A 420 31.14 23.38 12.38
N ARG A 421 30.84 23.87 13.58
CA ARG A 421 31.53 24.98 14.25
C ARG A 421 32.36 24.40 15.38
#